data_AF-A0A1F9B2K4-F1
#
_entry.id   AF-A0A1F9B2K4-F1
#
_cell.length_a   1.000
_cell.length_b   1.000
_cell.length_c   1.000
_cell.angle_alpha   90.00
_cell.angle_beta   90.00
_cell.angle_gamma   90.00
#
_symmetry.space_group_name_H-M   'P 1'
#
loop_
_entity.id
_entity.type
_entity.pdbx_description
1 polymer ?
#
loop_
_entity_poly.entity_id
_entity_poly.type
_entity_poly.pdbx_seq_one_letter_code
_entity_poly.pdbx_strand_id
1 'polypeptide(L)'
;MTQKRKPTRKWPSSLFLSAKTCMGCNRSGVKMTKEHFFPQWLIERAGTDKTGIKWINGIRVPALAATVPLCARCNRDMGNELEGPAARIFSDLESGRGLSDREAELLVRWLWKFEGLAWKLVNPRGTYTTKYTLAQRVLQPIDEIRGSLILAVGMIDKIDPSFGDAPMGIDSFNRLNAIFVAGVFLSVALMVLLEDFANLVPPEFSQYHFTSKPDASSDAKLFYPKVGFSNDTEAVLKTALVARTLSDLHDWIWLKQR
;
A
#
# COMPACT_ATOMS: atom_id res chain seq x y z
N MET A 1 -41.94 -26.37 9.18
CA MET A 1 -40.78 -26.08 8.31
C MET A 1 -40.61 -24.58 8.18
N THR A 2 -39.77 -23.98 9.01
CA THR A 2 -39.48 -22.54 9.00
C THR A 2 -38.34 -22.26 8.02
N GLN A 3 -38.67 -21.72 6.84
CA GLN A 3 -37.67 -21.18 5.90
C GLN A 3 -36.93 -20.01 6.56
N LYS A 4 -35.69 -20.25 6.99
CA LYS A 4 -34.74 -19.19 7.36
C LYS A 4 -34.44 -18.36 6.11
N ARG A 5 -35.05 -17.18 6.00
CA ARG A 5 -34.67 -16.17 4.99
C ARG A 5 -33.21 -15.82 5.21
N LYS A 6 -32.37 -16.06 4.19
CA LYS A 6 -30.97 -15.60 4.16
C LYS A 6 -30.98 -14.07 4.23
N PRO A 7 -30.22 -13.43 5.15
CA PRO A 7 -30.12 -11.98 5.17
C PRO A 7 -29.40 -11.52 3.90
N THR A 8 -30.13 -10.85 3.01
CA THR A 8 -29.56 -10.16 1.86
C THR A 8 -28.87 -8.89 2.39
N ARG A 9 -27.56 -8.98 2.63
CA ARG A 9 -26.72 -7.81 2.89
C ARG A 9 -26.79 -6.89 1.67
N LYS A 10 -27.59 -5.82 1.77
CA LYS A 10 -27.59 -4.72 0.80
C LYS A 10 -26.32 -3.90 1.04
N TRP A 11 -25.35 -4.07 0.16
CA TRP A 11 -24.17 -3.21 0.10
C TRP A 11 -24.60 -1.78 -0.29
N PRO A 12 -23.94 -0.74 0.24
CA PRO A 12 -24.25 0.64 -0.15
C PRO A 12 -24.11 0.81 -1.67
N SER A 13 -25.05 1.55 -2.26
CA SER A 13 -25.23 1.72 -3.71
C SER A 13 -23.99 2.28 -4.46
N SER A 14 -23.06 2.92 -3.75
CA SER A 14 -21.77 3.39 -4.28
C SER A 14 -20.82 2.26 -4.69
N LEU A 15 -20.83 1.11 -4.00
CA LEU A 15 -20.04 -0.08 -4.37
C LEU A 15 -20.57 -0.79 -5.62
N PHE A 16 -21.87 -0.64 -5.93
CA PHE A 16 -22.45 -1.21 -7.15
C PHE A 16 -22.06 -0.41 -8.41
N LEU A 17 -21.79 0.89 -8.30
CA LEU A 17 -21.33 1.70 -9.43
C LEU A 17 -19.90 1.35 -9.86
N SER A 18 -19.03 0.96 -8.93
CA SER A 18 -17.65 0.60 -9.25
C SER A 18 -17.51 -0.77 -9.93
N ALA A 19 -18.51 -1.65 -9.81
CA ALA A 19 -18.46 -3.00 -10.40
C ALA A 19 -18.34 -3.01 -11.95
N LYS A 20 -18.64 -1.90 -12.63
CA LYS A 20 -18.59 -1.79 -14.10
C LYS A 20 -17.38 -0.99 -14.62
N THR A 21 -16.57 -0.42 -13.74
CA THR A 21 -15.44 0.44 -14.10
C THR A 21 -14.18 -0.04 -13.38
N CYS A 22 -13.10 -0.24 -14.13
CA CYS A 22 -11.82 -0.63 -13.55
C CYS A 22 -11.24 0.48 -12.66
N MET A 23 -10.98 0.17 -11.39
CA MET A 23 -10.35 1.14 -10.46
C MET A 23 -8.92 1.53 -10.87
N GLY A 24 -8.22 0.62 -11.58
CA GLY A 24 -6.86 0.86 -12.08
C GLY A 24 -6.82 1.87 -13.23
N CYS A 25 -7.60 1.63 -14.30
CA CYS A 25 -7.51 2.41 -15.55
C CYS A 25 -8.77 3.21 -15.93
N ASN A 26 -9.80 3.23 -15.08
CA ASN A 26 -11.08 3.92 -15.30
C ASN A 26 -11.89 3.46 -16.53
N ARG A 27 -11.49 2.40 -17.23
CA ARG A 27 -12.25 1.87 -18.37
C ARG A 27 -13.50 1.12 -17.91
N SER A 28 -14.61 1.39 -18.60
CA SER A 28 -15.88 0.67 -18.46
C SER A 28 -16.12 -0.26 -19.66
N GLY A 29 -17.07 -1.18 -19.55
CA GLY A 29 -17.44 -2.10 -20.65
C GLY A 29 -16.39 -3.18 -20.97
N VAL A 30 -15.38 -3.34 -20.12
CA VAL A 30 -14.31 -4.34 -20.26
C VAL A 30 -14.54 -5.54 -19.34
N LYS A 31 -13.90 -6.68 -19.61
CA LYS A 31 -13.95 -7.87 -18.73
C LYS A 31 -13.37 -7.52 -17.36
N MET A 32 -14.24 -7.57 -16.35
CA MET A 32 -13.92 -7.28 -14.95
C MET A 32 -13.53 -8.55 -14.19
N THR A 33 -12.61 -8.40 -13.24
CA THR A 33 -12.17 -9.40 -12.27
C THR A 33 -12.36 -8.86 -10.85
N LYS A 34 -12.26 -9.75 -9.87
CA LYS A 34 -12.19 -9.40 -8.46
C LYS A 34 -10.74 -9.51 -8.02
N GLU A 35 -10.12 -8.38 -7.78
CA GLU A 35 -8.76 -8.29 -7.27
C GLU A 35 -8.78 -8.28 -5.74
N HIS A 36 -7.95 -9.08 -5.06
CA HIS A 36 -7.80 -8.93 -3.61
C HIS A 36 -7.11 -7.60 -3.29
N PHE A 37 -7.60 -6.86 -2.30
CA PHE A 37 -6.98 -5.59 -1.94
C PHE A 37 -5.57 -5.79 -1.44
N PHE A 38 -5.38 -6.69 -0.47
CA PHE A 38 -4.09 -7.24 -0.12
C PHE A 38 -3.79 -8.47 -0.99
N PRO A 39 -2.56 -8.61 -1.52
CA PRO A 39 -2.21 -9.78 -2.30
C PRO A 39 -2.37 -11.07 -1.51
N GLN A 40 -2.75 -12.15 -2.20
CA GLN A 40 -2.98 -13.44 -1.56
C GLN A 40 -1.75 -13.95 -0.79
N TRP A 41 -0.54 -13.79 -1.35
CA TRP A 41 0.70 -14.18 -0.68
C TRP A 41 0.89 -13.48 0.67
N LEU A 42 0.46 -12.22 0.79
CA LEU A 42 0.60 -11.44 2.01
C LEU A 42 -0.45 -11.86 3.04
N ILE A 43 -1.69 -12.09 2.60
CA ILE A 43 -2.78 -12.60 3.43
C ILE A 43 -2.38 -13.92 4.08
N GLU A 44 -1.87 -14.86 3.27
CA GLU A 44 -1.45 -16.20 3.70
C GLU A 44 -0.28 -16.12 4.68
N ARG A 45 0.74 -15.33 4.37
CA ARG A 45 1.92 -15.15 5.24
C ARG A 45 1.59 -14.44 6.56
N ALA A 46 0.60 -13.54 6.54
CA ALA A 46 0.17 -12.83 7.73
C ALA A 46 -0.78 -13.64 8.62
N GLY A 47 -1.38 -14.73 8.13
CA GLY A 47 -2.38 -15.53 8.87
C GLY A 47 -3.78 -14.89 8.95
N THR A 48 -3.98 -13.75 8.27
CA THR A 48 -5.20 -12.94 8.35
C THR A 48 -6.41 -13.51 7.58
N ASP A 49 -6.23 -14.66 6.91
CA ASP A 49 -7.32 -15.41 6.28
C ASP A 49 -8.36 -15.88 7.30
N LYS A 50 -7.96 -16.07 8.57
CA LYS A 50 -8.78 -16.62 9.66
C LYS A 50 -9.45 -15.56 10.54
N THR A 51 -8.78 -14.44 10.77
CA THR A 51 -9.19 -13.40 11.74
C THR A 51 -9.87 -12.19 11.08
N GLY A 52 -9.57 -11.98 9.80
CA GLY A 52 -10.09 -10.87 9.01
C GLY A 52 -9.42 -9.53 9.29
N ILE A 53 -9.75 -8.54 8.47
CA ILE A 53 -9.16 -7.20 8.50
C ILE A 53 -10.22 -6.15 8.80
N LYS A 54 -9.78 -5.01 9.36
CA LYS A 54 -10.60 -3.79 9.34
C LYS A 54 -10.67 -3.29 7.90
N TRP A 55 -11.89 -3.19 7.39
CA TRP A 55 -12.19 -2.73 6.05
C TRP A 55 -12.80 -1.33 6.07
N ILE A 56 -13.21 -0.85 4.90
CA ILE A 56 -13.88 0.44 4.71
C ILE A 56 -14.99 0.63 5.76
N ASN A 57 -15.02 1.82 6.38
CA ASN A 57 -15.94 2.19 7.46
C ASN A 57 -15.79 1.36 8.75
N GLY A 58 -14.64 0.73 8.98
CA GLY A 58 -14.34 -0.02 10.20
C GLY A 58 -15.00 -1.40 10.28
N ILE A 59 -15.65 -1.86 9.22
CA ILE A 59 -16.29 -3.18 9.16
C ILE A 59 -15.21 -4.25 9.12
N ARG A 60 -15.31 -5.29 9.95
CA ARG A 60 -14.44 -6.46 9.85
C ARG A 60 -14.92 -7.41 8.75
N VAL A 61 -14.02 -7.78 7.84
CA VAL A 61 -14.27 -8.76 6.78
C VAL A 61 -13.09 -9.74 6.67
N PRO A 62 -13.30 -11.01 6.26
CA PRO A 62 -12.19 -11.89 5.91
C PRO A 62 -11.29 -11.24 4.86
N ALA A 63 -9.98 -11.34 4.98
CA ALA A 63 -9.04 -10.68 4.07
C ALA A 63 -9.27 -11.09 2.60
N LEU A 64 -9.52 -12.39 2.36
CA LEU A 64 -9.84 -12.92 1.03
C LEU A 64 -11.19 -12.42 0.46
N ALA A 65 -12.08 -11.90 1.30
CA ALA A 65 -13.34 -11.30 0.84
C ALA A 65 -13.19 -9.82 0.44
N ALA A 66 -12.11 -9.17 0.88
CA ALA A 66 -11.81 -7.78 0.57
C ALA A 66 -11.28 -7.65 -0.85
N THR A 67 -12.20 -7.57 -1.80
CA THR A 67 -11.89 -7.48 -3.23
C THR A 67 -12.35 -6.17 -3.85
N VAL A 68 -11.64 -5.74 -4.89
CA VAL A 68 -11.90 -4.52 -5.67
C VAL A 68 -12.06 -4.85 -7.16
N PRO A 69 -12.88 -4.07 -7.90
CA PRO A 69 -13.08 -4.29 -9.32
C PRO A 69 -11.91 -3.75 -10.14
N LEU A 70 -11.18 -4.65 -10.80
CA LEU A 70 -10.18 -4.34 -11.83
C LEU A 70 -10.58 -4.99 -13.15
N CYS A 71 -10.11 -4.46 -14.28
CA CYS A 71 -10.19 -5.20 -15.53
C CYS A 71 -9.09 -6.26 -15.59
N ALA A 72 -9.33 -7.31 -16.38
CA ALA A 72 -8.39 -8.45 -16.49
C ALA A 72 -6.94 -8.03 -16.82
N ARG A 73 -6.77 -6.95 -17.61
CA ARG A 73 -5.44 -6.39 -17.90
C ARG A 73 -4.79 -5.79 -16.66
N CYS A 74 -5.44 -4.85 -15.97
CA CYS A 74 -4.82 -4.19 -14.81
C CYS A 74 -4.56 -5.17 -13.66
N ASN A 75 -5.46 -6.12 -13.42
CA ASN A 75 -5.26 -7.16 -12.41
C ASN A 75 -4.00 -7.99 -12.75
N ARG A 76 -3.89 -8.51 -13.97
CA ARG A 76 -2.71 -9.28 -14.39
C ARG A 76 -1.42 -8.45 -14.35
N ASP A 77 -1.43 -7.25 -14.91
CA ASP A 77 -0.24 -6.41 -15.03
C ASP A 77 0.24 -5.99 -13.62
N MET A 78 -0.66 -5.59 -12.70
CA MET A 78 -0.31 -5.30 -11.30
C MET A 78 0.19 -6.54 -10.55
N GLY A 79 -0.45 -7.70 -10.73
CA GLY A 79 0.01 -8.95 -10.10
C GLY A 79 1.43 -9.33 -10.54
N ASN A 80 1.71 -9.24 -11.85
CA ASN A 80 3.00 -9.65 -12.41
C ASN A 80 4.13 -8.64 -12.18
N GLU A 81 3.84 -7.35 -12.33
CA GLU A 81 4.87 -6.30 -12.33
C GLU A 81 5.07 -5.64 -10.96
N LEU A 82 4.11 -5.79 -10.02
CA LEU A 82 4.21 -5.22 -8.69
C LEU A 82 4.16 -6.28 -7.59
N GLU A 83 3.09 -7.08 -7.53
CA GLU A 83 2.88 -7.95 -6.36
C GLU A 83 3.87 -9.10 -6.27
N GLY A 84 4.13 -9.80 -7.38
CA GLY A 84 5.11 -10.88 -7.43
C GLY A 84 6.53 -10.41 -7.09
N PRO A 85 7.03 -9.32 -7.71
CA PRO A 85 8.30 -8.72 -7.32
C PRO A 85 8.34 -8.23 -5.86
N ALA A 86 7.28 -7.57 -5.36
CA ALA A 86 7.22 -7.14 -3.97
C ALA A 86 7.33 -8.31 -2.99
N ALA A 87 6.66 -9.44 -3.25
CA ALA A 87 6.77 -10.65 -2.43
C ALA A 87 8.23 -11.12 -2.28
N ARG A 88 9.02 -11.06 -3.36
CA ARG A 88 10.45 -11.39 -3.33
C ARG A 88 11.26 -10.40 -2.52
N ILE A 89 10.99 -9.10 -2.68
CA ILE A 89 11.65 -8.04 -1.89
C ILE A 89 11.44 -8.25 -0.38
N PHE A 90 10.21 -8.61 0.03
CA PHE A 90 9.93 -8.93 1.42
C PHE A 90 10.77 -10.11 1.93
N SER A 91 10.78 -11.23 1.20
CA SER A 91 11.61 -12.39 1.55
C SER A 91 13.11 -12.05 1.61
N ASP A 92 13.58 -11.16 0.74
CA ASP A 92 14.95 -10.66 0.72
C ASP A 92 15.29 -9.87 1.99
N LEU A 93 14.47 -8.87 2.31
CA LEU A 93 14.61 -8.04 3.50
C LEU A 93 14.62 -8.88 4.78
N GLU A 94 13.68 -9.82 4.92
CA GLU A 94 13.58 -10.70 6.09
C GLU A 94 14.76 -11.68 6.19
N SER A 95 15.44 -11.95 5.07
CA SER A 95 16.68 -12.73 5.03
C SER A 95 17.94 -11.87 5.23
N GLY A 96 17.79 -10.59 5.58
CA GLY A 96 18.89 -9.65 5.76
C GLY A 96 19.55 -9.18 4.45
N ARG A 97 18.93 -9.41 3.29
CA ARG A 97 19.39 -8.84 2.02
C ARG A 97 18.93 -7.39 1.93
N GLY A 98 19.81 -6.54 1.38
CA GLY A 98 19.49 -5.13 1.13
C GLY A 98 18.51 -4.94 -0.03
N LEU A 99 18.16 -3.67 -0.24
CA LEU A 99 17.37 -3.16 -1.36
C LEU A 99 18.29 -2.51 -2.39
N SER A 100 17.96 -2.72 -3.67
CA SER A 100 18.44 -1.86 -4.75
C SER A 100 17.53 -0.64 -4.95
N ASP A 101 18.01 0.36 -5.69
CA ASP A 101 17.23 1.54 -6.09
C ASP A 101 15.93 1.15 -6.81
N ARG A 102 16.01 0.17 -7.73
CA ARG A 102 14.86 -0.36 -8.45
C ARG A 102 13.86 -1.06 -7.54
N GLU A 103 14.34 -1.81 -6.55
CA GLU A 103 13.48 -2.47 -5.57
C GLU A 103 12.80 -1.45 -4.64
N ALA A 104 13.53 -0.43 -4.20
CA ALA A 104 12.96 0.67 -3.42
C ALA A 104 11.85 1.39 -4.20
N GLU A 105 12.07 1.72 -5.49
CA GLU A 105 11.04 2.33 -6.34
C GLU A 105 9.83 1.40 -6.54
N LEU A 106 10.06 0.09 -6.64
CA LEU A 106 8.98 -0.88 -6.75
C LEU A 106 8.13 -0.91 -5.48
N LEU A 107 8.74 -0.86 -4.29
CA LEU A 107 8.00 -0.78 -3.02
C LEU A 107 7.17 0.51 -2.93
N VAL A 108 7.70 1.65 -3.39
CA VAL A 108 6.92 2.91 -3.46
C VAL A 108 5.66 2.73 -4.31
N ARG A 109 5.81 2.19 -5.53
CA ARG A 109 4.68 1.97 -6.44
C ARG A 109 3.71 0.93 -5.91
N TRP A 110 4.19 -0.09 -5.20
CA TRP A 110 3.38 -1.08 -4.52
C TRP A 110 2.55 -0.45 -3.38
N LEU A 111 3.12 0.46 -2.59
CA LEU A 111 2.38 1.19 -1.56
C LEU A 111 1.31 2.12 -2.15
N TRP A 112 1.64 2.85 -3.22
CA TRP A 112 0.67 3.67 -3.96
C TRP A 112 -0.48 2.86 -4.56
N LYS A 113 -0.30 1.55 -4.84
CA LYS A 113 -1.41 0.67 -5.24
C LYS A 113 -2.49 0.67 -4.15
N PHE A 114 -2.13 0.43 -2.90
CA PHE A 114 -3.09 0.36 -1.80
C PHE A 114 -3.79 1.68 -1.57
N GLU A 115 -3.02 2.77 -1.52
CA GLU A 115 -3.56 4.11 -1.33
C GLU A 115 -4.53 4.48 -2.45
N GLY A 116 -4.16 4.22 -3.71
CA GLY A 116 -5.04 4.52 -4.84
C GLY A 116 -6.29 3.66 -4.91
N LEU A 117 -6.19 2.38 -4.53
CA LEU A 117 -7.37 1.52 -4.40
C LEU A 117 -8.28 2.00 -3.27
N ALA A 118 -7.73 2.33 -2.11
CA ALA A 118 -8.48 2.85 -0.96
C ALA A 118 -9.17 4.17 -1.33
N TRP A 119 -8.46 5.11 -1.97
CA TRP A 119 -9.02 6.35 -2.45
C TRP A 119 -10.17 6.12 -3.44
N LYS A 120 -10.03 5.17 -4.38
CA LYS A 120 -11.07 4.81 -5.36
C LYS A 120 -12.29 4.17 -4.74
N LEU A 121 -12.13 3.44 -3.64
CA LEU A 121 -13.25 2.88 -2.89
C LEU A 121 -14.09 3.97 -2.23
N VAL A 122 -13.46 5.05 -1.76
CA VAL A 122 -14.13 6.21 -1.17
C VAL A 122 -14.66 7.17 -2.24
N ASN A 123 -13.95 7.31 -3.35
CA ASN A 123 -14.24 8.25 -4.45
C ASN A 123 -14.49 7.52 -5.78
N PRO A 124 -15.55 6.70 -5.91
CA PRO A 124 -15.74 5.81 -7.06
C PRO A 124 -15.93 6.53 -8.41
N ARG A 125 -16.38 7.79 -8.38
CA ARG A 125 -16.52 8.65 -9.57
C ARG A 125 -15.37 9.65 -9.75
N GLY A 126 -14.48 9.74 -8.78
CA GLY A 126 -13.39 10.70 -8.80
C GLY A 126 -12.25 10.24 -9.70
N THR A 127 -11.46 11.19 -10.21
CA THR A 127 -10.18 10.93 -10.88
C THR A 127 -9.09 10.84 -9.82
N TYR A 128 -8.35 9.73 -9.78
CA TYR A 128 -7.32 9.47 -8.75
C TYR A 128 -6.30 10.63 -8.66
N THR A 129 -5.77 11.04 -9.82
CA THR A 129 -5.03 12.29 -9.97
C THR A 129 -5.44 12.96 -11.28
N THR A 130 -4.98 14.19 -11.50
CA THR A 130 -5.20 14.91 -12.77
C THR A 130 -4.35 14.35 -13.92
N LYS A 131 -3.15 13.81 -13.63
CA LYS A 131 -2.17 13.35 -14.62
C LYS A 131 -2.26 11.85 -14.90
N TYR A 132 -2.51 11.05 -13.87
CA TYR A 132 -2.40 9.58 -13.93
C TYR A 132 -3.67 8.87 -13.48
N THR A 133 -4.03 7.83 -14.22
CA THR A 133 -4.79 6.71 -13.65
C THR A 133 -3.93 5.96 -12.64
N LEU A 134 -4.55 5.21 -11.72
CA LEU A 134 -3.82 4.40 -10.75
C LEU A 134 -2.86 3.42 -11.45
N ALA A 135 -3.33 2.72 -12.48
CA ALA A 135 -2.52 1.78 -13.24
C ALA A 135 -1.29 2.44 -13.86
N GLN A 136 -1.42 3.64 -14.44
CA GLN A 136 -0.25 4.37 -14.96
C GLN A 136 0.73 4.72 -13.84
N ARG A 137 0.22 5.23 -12.71
CA ARG A 137 1.04 5.66 -11.58
C ARG A 137 1.90 4.54 -10.99
N VAL A 138 1.39 3.31 -10.96
CA VAL A 138 2.10 2.20 -10.32
C VAL A 138 2.84 1.29 -11.29
N LEU A 139 2.40 1.20 -12.57
CA LEU A 139 3.06 0.34 -13.56
C LEU A 139 4.17 1.06 -14.35
N GLN A 140 4.26 2.38 -14.28
CA GLN A 140 5.32 3.16 -14.93
C GLN A 140 6.39 3.57 -13.92
N PRO A 141 7.64 3.84 -14.37
CA PRO A 141 8.65 4.44 -13.52
C PRO A 141 8.16 5.75 -12.89
N ILE A 142 8.64 6.06 -11.69
CA ILE A 142 8.32 7.33 -11.03
C ILE A 142 8.95 8.48 -11.83
N ASP A 143 8.13 9.49 -12.13
CA ASP A 143 8.48 10.60 -13.00
C ASP A 143 9.05 11.79 -12.22
N GLU A 144 8.57 13.01 -12.48
CA GLU A 144 9.09 14.30 -12.02
C GLU A 144 9.36 14.40 -10.51
N ILE A 145 8.64 13.63 -9.68
CA ILE A 145 8.77 13.72 -8.22
C ILE A 145 9.80 12.75 -7.63
N ARG A 146 10.40 11.87 -8.44
CA ARG A 146 11.24 10.76 -7.94
C ARG A 146 12.33 11.25 -6.99
N GLY A 147 13.10 12.25 -7.41
CA GLY A 147 14.22 12.80 -6.62
C GLY A 147 13.80 13.57 -5.38
N SER A 148 12.50 13.75 -5.14
CA SER A 148 11.95 14.38 -3.94
C SER A 148 11.28 13.37 -3.01
N LEU A 149 11.39 12.06 -3.31
CA LEU A 149 10.82 11.01 -2.48
C LEU A 149 11.87 10.43 -1.54
N ILE A 150 11.36 9.95 -0.41
CA ILE A 150 12.06 9.06 0.51
C ILE A 150 11.24 7.79 0.67
N LEU A 151 11.93 6.65 0.72
CA LEU A 151 11.39 5.41 1.26
C LEU A 151 12.02 5.16 2.63
N ALA A 152 11.22 5.29 3.69
CA ALA A 152 11.62 4.90 5.03
C ALA A 152 11.28 3.42 5.25
N VAL A 153 12.25 2.63 5.72
CA VAL A 153 12.11 1.19 5.97
C VAL A 153 12.62 0.86 7.37
N GLY A 154 11.81 0.16 8.17
CA GLY A 154 12.22 -0.34 9.49
C GLY A 154 11.92 -1.82 9.62
N MET A 155 12.92 -2.61 10.03
CA MET A 155 12.75 -4.04 10.28
C MET A 155 12.27 -4.26 11.72
N ILE A 156 11.44 -5.30 11.88
CA ILE A 156 10.85 -5.71 13.15
C ILE A 156 11.55 -6.97 13.65
N ASP A 157 12.03 -6.94 14.90
CA ASP A 157 12.81 -8.04 15.50
C ASP A 157 11.98 -9.33 15.67
N LYS A 158 10.77 -9.19 16.21
CA LYS A 158 9.85 -10.31 16.46
C LYS A 158 8.40 -9.93 16.23
N ILE A 159 7.62 -10.89 15.74
CA ILE A 159 6.16 -10.82 15.76
C ILE A 159 5.69 -11.31 17.13
N ASP A 160 4.83 -10.54 17.80
CA ASP A 160 4.26 -10.93 19.08
C ASP A 160 3.39 -12.18 18.92
N PRO A 161 3.76 -13.32 19.53
CA PRO A 161 3.02 -14.57 19.38
C PRO A 161 1.60 -14.51 19.98
N SER A 162 1.31 -13.51 20.82
CA SER A 162 0.03 -13.35 21.50
C SER A 162 -1.09 -12.86 20.57
N PHE A 163 -0.76 -12.23 19.44
CA PHE A 163 -1.73 -11.66 18.50
C PHE A 163 -2.11 -12.61 17.36
N GLY A 164 -1.40 -13.73 17.20
CA GLY A 164 -1.74 -14.82 16.26
C GLY A 164 -1.46 -14.52 14.78
N ASP A 165 -1.63 -13.27 14.35
CA ASP A 165 -1.36 -12.80 12.98
C ASP A 165 -0.19 -11.83 12.94
N ALA A 166 0.56 -11.84 11.85
CA ALA A 166 1.51 -10.78 11.55
C ALA A 166 0.79 -9.52 11.04
N PRO A 167 1.36 -8.31 11.22
CA PRO A 167 0.70 -7.09 10.79
C PRO A 167 0.53 -7.05 9.27
N MET A 168 -0.63 -6.54 8.83
CA MET A 168 -0.94 -6.30 7.43
C MET A 168 -1.90 -5.11 7.36
N GLY A 169 -1.36 -3.90 7.19
CA GLY A 169 -2.16 -2.69 7.25
C GLY A 169 -1.50 -1.47 6.62
N ILE A 170 -2.35 -0.52 6.25
CA ILE A 170 -2.00 0.84 5.81
C ILE A 170 -2.51 1.80 6.88
N ASP A 171 -1.66 2.76 7.27
CA ASP A 171 -1.90 3.74 8.31
C ASP A 171 -2.03 5.18 7.77
N SER A 172 -1.85 5.40 6.46
CA SER A 172 -2.05 6.70 5.82
C SER A 172 -3.53 7.07 5.67
N PHE A 173 -3.83 8.37 5.75
CA PHE A 173 -5.18 8.93 5.64
C PHE A 173 -5.21 10.18 4.77
N ASN A 174 -4.69 10.11 3.55
CA ASN A 174 -4.64 11.28 2.69
C ASN A 174 -6.01 11.62 2.10
N ARG A 175 -6.28 12.92 1.93
CA ARG A 175 -7.54 13.45 1.39
C ARG A 175 -7.36 14.03 0.00
N LEU A 176 -6.18 14.56 -0.32
CA LEU A 176 -5.97 15.39 -1.50
C LEU A 176 -4.97 14.81 -2.50
N ASN A 177 -3.89 14.19 -2.01
CA ASN A 177 -2.93 13.49 -2.85
C ASN A 177 -2.61 12.10 -2.30
N ALA A 178 -1.92 11.28 -3.08
CA ALA A 178 -1.56 9.91 -2.69
C ALA A 178 -0.05 9.71 -2.71
N ILE A 179 0.72 10.74 -2.35
CA ILE A 179 2.18 10.66 -2.29
C ILE A 179 2.59 9.96 -1.00
N PHE A 180 2.09 10.45 0.13
CA PHE A 180 2.39 9.84 1.43
C PHE A 180 1.66 8.52 1.60
N VAL A 181 2.36 7.46 1.96
CA VAL A 181 1.75 6.18 2.35
C VAL A 181 2.60 5.57 3.43
N ALA A 182 1.96 5.05 4.48
CA ALA A 182 2.66 4.33 5.55
C ALA A 182 1.90 3.05 5.88
N GLY A 183 2.62 2.02 6.33
CA GLY A 183 2.00 0.78 6.74
C GLY A 183 3.00 -0.22 7.28
N VAL A 184 2.46 -1.29 7.88
CA VAL A 184 3.25 -2.38 8.46
C VAL A 184 2.78 -3.70 7.86
N PHE A 185 3.73 -4.49 7.39
CA PHE A 185 3.50 -5.74 6.67
C PHE A 185 4.53 -6.77 7.13
N LEU A 186 4.06 -7.86 7.72
CA LEU A 186 4.92 -8.91 8.26
C LEU A 186 5.98 -8.31 9.19
N SER A 187 7.27 -8.52 8.94
CA SER A 187 8.37 -7.96 9.73
C SER A 187 8.95 -6.64 9.18
N VAL A 188 8.19 -5.91 8.35
CA VAL A 188 8.65 -4.68 7.68
C VAL A 188 7.64 -3.55 7.86
N ALA A 189 8.09 -2.43 8.43
CA ALA A 189 7.38 -1.15 8.40
C ALA A 189 7.91 -0.28 7.26
N LEU A 190 7.01 0.36 6.52
CA LEU A 190 7.34 1.17 5.35
C LEU A 190 6.65 2.53 5.40
N MET A 191 7.34 3.58 4.91
CA MET A 191 6.75 4.88 4.61
C MET A 191 7.29 5.44 3.29
N VAL A 192 6.42 5.98 2.46
CA VAL A 192 6.75 6.83 1.32
C VAL A 192 6.38 8.25 1.70
N LEU A 193 7.28 9.20 1.52
CA LEU A 193 7.05 10.61 1.83
C LEU A 193 7.89 11.53 0.96
N LEU A 194 7.56 12.82 0.94
CA LEU A 194 8.42 13.86 0.37
C LEU A 194 9.62 14.13 1.28
N GLU A 195 10.76 14.42 0.66
CA GLU A 195 12.03 14.72 1.34
C GLU A 195 11.93 15.93 2.28
N ASP A 196 11.06 16.89 1.99
CA ASP A 196 10.76 18.04 2.86
C ASP A 196 10.33 17.63 4.29
N PHE A 197 9.90 16.38 4.47
CA PHE A 197 9.44 15.82 5.74
C PHE A 197 10.37 14.73 6.30
N ALA A 198 11.58 14.57 5.76
CA ALA A 198 12.56 13.57 6.19
C ALA A 198 12.85 13.60 7.70
N ASN A 199 12.87 14.82 8.27
CA ASN A 199 13.14 15.06 9.69
C ASN A 199 12.02 14.57 10.63
N LEU A 200 10.84 14.24 10.08
CA LEU A 200 9.71 13.71 10.84
C LEU A 200 9.66 12.17 10.83
N VAL A 201 10.54 11.53 10.05
CA VAL A 201 10.65 10.07 10.03
C VAL A 201 11.18 9.59 11.40
N PRO A 202 10.49 8.64 12.06
CA PRO A 202 10.94 8.14 13.37
C PRO A 202 12.33 7.50 13.29
N PRO A 203 13.15 7.60 14.35
CA PRO A 203 14.51 7.09 14.35
C PRO A 203 14.61 5.57 14.17
N GLU A 204 13.53 4.81 14.34
CA GLU A 204 13.47 3.37 14.09
C GLU A 204 13.63 3.04 12.60
N PHE A 205 13.26 3.96 11.70
CA PHE A 205 13.40 3.75 10.26
C PHE A 205 14.80 4.09 9.77
N SER A 206 15.23 3.36 8.75
CA SER A 206 16.31 3.75 7.84
C SER A 206 15.69 4.49 6.66
N GLN A 207 16.36 5.52 6.14
CA GLN A 207 15.83 6.34 5.04
C GLN A 207 16.61 6.07 3.76
N TYR A 208 15.90 5.73 2.69
CA TYR A 208 16.42 5.66 1.34
C TYR A 208 16.01 6.91 0.56
N HIS A 209 16.99 7.70 0.12
CA HIS A 209 16.78 8.91 -0.66
C HIS A 209 16.94 8.59 -2.14
N PHE A 210 15.91 8.89 -2.93
CA PHE A 210 15.94 8.65 -4.36
C PHE A 210 16.69 9.76 -5.08
N THR A 211 17.48 9.41 -6.09
CA THR A 211 17.98 10.37 -7.08
C THR A 211 16.89 10.70 -8.10
N SER A 212 17.02 11.79 -8.85
CA SER A 212 16.03 12.14 -9.88
C SER A 212 15.97 11.12 -11.03
N LYS A 213 17.03 10.34 -11.25
CA LYS A 213 17.11 9.30 -12.28
C LYS A 213 17.91 8.10 -11.75
N PRO A 214 17.48 6.85 -12.06
CA PRO A 214 18.28 5.67 -11.77
C PRO A 214 19.67 5.76 -12.41
N ASP A 215 20.69 5.27 -11.70
CA ASP A 215 22.06 5.20 -12.20
C ASP A 215 22.45 3.77 -12.60
N ALA A 216 23.69 3.57 -13.06
CA ALA A 216 24.19 2.26 -13.48
C ALA A 216 24.25 1.22 -12.36
N SER A 217 24.17 1.64 -11.10
CA SER A 217 24.14 0.79 -9.91
C SER A 217 22.72 0.51 -9.40
N SER A 218 21.68 0.87 -10.17
CA SER A 218 20.28 0.76 -9.73
C SER A 218 19.82 -0.65 -9.35
N ASP A 219 20.53 -1.68 -9.82
CA ASP A 219 20.26 -3.09 -9.51
C ASP A 219 21.12 -3.63 -8.34
N ALA A 220 22.14 -2.88 -7.88
CA ALA A 220 22.96 -3.29 -6.75
C ALA A 220 22.20 -3.06 -5.44
N LYS A 221 22.19 -4.08 -4.56
CA LYS A 221 21.59 -4.00 -3.23
C LYS A 221 22.53 -3.26 -2.28
N LEU A 222 22.32 -1.96 -2.13
CA LEU A 222 23.20 -1.06 -1.38
C LEU A 222 22.55 -0.50 -0.11
N PHE A 223 21.23 -0.61 0.03
CA PHE A 223 20.51 -0.11 1.19
C PHE A 223 20.09 -1.25 2.12
N TYR A 224 20.57 -1.24 3.36
CA TYR A 224 20.30 -2.28 4.35
C TYR A 224 19.53 -1.66 5.52
N PRO A 225 18.19 -1.82 5.57
CA PRO A 225 17.40 -1.30 6.67
C PRO A 225 17.79 -1.94 7.99
N LYS A 226 17.90 -1.14 9.05
CA LYS A 226 18.15 -1.65 10.40
C LYS A 226 16.92 -2.31 11.02
N VAL A 227 17.16 -3.19 11.98
CA VAL A 227 16.16 -3.59 12.98
C VAL A 227 15.92 -2.42 13.92
N GLY A 228 14.79 -1.76 13.71
CA GLY A 228 14.41 -0.54 14.42
C GLY A 228 13.35 -0.75 15.47
N PHE A 229 12.52 -1.78 15.32
CA PHE A 229 11.40 -2.07 16.20
C PHE A 229 11.65 -3.36 16.97
N SER A 230 11.37 -3.32 18.27
CA SER A 230 11.49 -4.49 19.14
C SER A 230 10.39 -5.52 18.89
N ASN A 231 9.23 -5.09 18.38
CA ASN A 231 8.12 -5.95 18.00
C ASN A 231 7.14 -5.23 17.06
N ASP A 232 6.22 -6.01 16.50
CA ASP A 232 5.19 -5.55 15.57
C ASP A 232 4.17 -4.60 16.20
N THR A 233 3.82 -4.79 17.48
CA THR A 233 2.92 -3.86 18.19
C THR A 233 3.55 -2.46 18.26
N GLU A 234 4.83 -2.37 18.60
CA GLU A 234 5.58 -1.11 18.59
C GLU A 234 5.62 -0.49 17.18
N ALA A 235 5.91 -1.30 16.16
CA ALA A 235 5.96 -0.86 14.78
C ALA A 235 4.62 -0.27 14.31
N VAL A 236 3.51 -0.97 14.56
CA VAL A 236 2.16 -0.51 14.21
C VAL A 236 1.81 0.79 14.95
N LEU A 237 2.04 0.86 16.26
CA LEU A 237 1.70 2.05 17.05
C LEU A 237 2.48 3.28 16.61
N LYS A 238 3.81 3.16 16.42
CA LYS A 238 4.65 4.28 16.01
C LYS A 238 4.38 4.70 14.57
N THR A 239 4.18 3.74 13.66
CA THR A 239 3.83 4.02 12.26
C THR A 239 2.49 4.76 12.17
N ALA A 240 1.46 4.27 12.87
CA ALA A 240 0.15 4.92 12.89
C ALA A 240 0.17 6.33 13.50
N LEU A 241 0.96 6.53 14.57
CA LEU A 241 1.07 7.83 15.22
C LEU A 241 1.64 8.90 14.28
N VAL A 242 2.74 8.59 13.59
CA VAL A 242 3.38 9.56 12.68
C VAL A 242 2.61 9.71 11.37
N ALA A 243 1.95 8.65 10.89
CA ALA A 243 1.22 8.66 9.63
C ALA A 243 0.09 9.69 9.62
N ARG A 244 -0.58 9.93 10.76
CA ARG A 244 -1.59 10.97 10.87
C ARG A 244 -1.02 12.37 10.57
N THR A 245 0.07 12.73 11.24
CA THR A 245 0.73 14.04 11.07
C THR A 245 1.26 14.21 9.65
N LEU A 246 1.92 13.17 9.12
CA LEU A 246 2.48 13.23 7.76
C LEU A 246 1.40 13.29 6.68
N SER A 247 0.28 12.59 6.84
CA SER A 247 -0.85 12.69 5.90
C SER A 247 -1.37 14.14 5.82
N ASP A 248 -1.61 14.77 6.97
CA ASP A 248 -2.11 16.15 7.02
C ASP A 248 -1.11 17.15 6.39
N LEU A 249 0.19 16.97 6.61
CA LEU A 249 1.24 17.83 6.05
C LEU A 249 1.37 17.70 4.53
N HIS A 250 1.30 16.48 4.00
CA HIS A 250 1.36 16.26 2.55
C HIS A 250 0.13 16.83 1.85
N ASP A 251 -1.07 16.68 2.43
CA ASP A 251 -2.28 17.30 1.92
C ASP A 251 -2.17 18.84 1.92
N TRP A 252 -1.57 19.42 2.96
CA TRP A 252 -1.38 20.87 3.05
C TRP A 252 -0.40 21.42 2.00
N ILE A 253 0.73 20.75 1.74
CA ILE A 253 1.66 21.17 0.67
C ILE A 253 0.96 21.14 -0.68
N TRP A 254 0.13 20.13 -0.94
CA TRP A 254 -0.62 20.03 -2.19
C TRP A 254 -1.57 21.22 -2.41
N LEU A 255 -2.18 21.74 -1.34
CA LEU A 255 -3.03 22.94 -1.43
C LEU A 255 -2.26 24.20 -1.79
N LYS A 256 -0.99 24.31 -1.36
CA LYS A 256 -0.15 25.49 -1.64
C LYS A 256 0.38 25.57 -3.06
N GLN A 257 0.45 24.43 -3.76
CA GLN A 257 0.98 24.34 -5.12
C GLN A 257 -0.09 24.58 -6.20
N ARG A 258 -1.34 24.85 -5.80
CA ARG A 258 -2.46 25.19 -6.69
C ARG A 258 -2.82 26.65 -6.57
#